data_AF-A0A7S2APP7-F1
#
_entry.id   AF-A0A7S2APP7-F1
#
_cell.length_a   1.000
_cell.length_b   1.000
_cell.length_c   1.000
_cell.angle_alpha   90.00
_cell.angle_beta   90.00
_cell.angle_gamma   90.00
#
_symmetry.space_group_name_H-M   'P 1'
#
loop_
_entity.id
_entity.type
_entity.pdbx_description
1 polymer ?
#
loop_
_entity_poly.entity_id
_entity_poly.type
_entity_poly.pdbx_seq_one_letter_code
_entity_poly.pdbx_strand_id
1 'polypeptide(L)'
;GALSPPLAALLLAFIFLSSFTVLNMLIGILCGVVSTVAENEKEQAAVQYLKSTLLDILECHDQDGDRAIHRHEFELLMRNPEVNITLTRFGVDVLDLISLADRLFEDKTRGTPWDEMDGDEPIMSLKVTL
;
A
#
# COMPACT_ATOMS: atom_id res chain seq x y z
N GLY A 1 -35.75 36.06 45.99
CA GLY A 1 -34.45 35.47 45.69
C GLY A 1 -33.98 36.00 44.36
N ALA A 2 -33.08 36.99 44.38
CA ALA A 2 -32.36 37.42 43.18
C ALA A 2 -30.95 36.85 43.30
N LEU A 3 -30.60 35.94 42.39
CA LEU A 3 -29.23 35.46 42.26
C LEU A 3 -28.35 36.68 41.96
N SER A 4 -27.26 36.90 42.71
CA SER A 4 -26.44 38.08 42.51
C SER A 4 -25.80 38.04 41.10
N PRO A 5 -25.87 39.14 40.31
CA PRO A 5 -25.27 39.22 38.98
C PRO A 5 -23.82 38.67 38.87
N PRO A 6 -22.92 38.87 39.85
CA PRO A 6 -21.57 38.28 39.77
C PRO A 6 -21.54 36.75 39.84
N LEU A 7 -22.46 36.11 40.59
CA LEU A 7 -22.56 34.66 40.67
C LEU A 7 -23.03 34.06 39.34
N ALA A 8 -24.00 34.71 38.69
CA ALA A 8 -24.45 34.32 37.36
C ALA A 8 -23.33 34.44 36.31
N ALA A 9 -22.54 35.50 36.37
CA ALA A 9 -21.39 35.70 35.48
C ALA A 9 -20.30 34.65 35.70
N LEU A 10 -19.98 34.30 36.95
CA LEU A 10 -19.03 33.23 37.28
C LEU A 10 -19.51 31.87 36.78
N LEU A 11 -20.79 31.55 36.95
CA LEU A 11 -21.37 30.30 36.46
C LEU A 11 -21.27 30.20 34.94
N LEU A 12 -21.62 31.28 34.23
CA LEU A 12 -21.49 31.34 32.77
C LEU A 12 -20.03 31.18 32.32
N ALA A 13 -19.10 31.92 32.93
CA ALA A 13 -17.68 31.80 32.63
C ALA A 13 -17.17 30.37 32.87
N PHE A 14 -17.58 29.72 33.96
CA PHE A 14 -17.23 28.33 34.26
C PHE A 14 -17.76 27.36 33.20
N ILE A 15 -19.01 27.53 32.74
CA ILE A 15 -19.60 26.70 31.67
C ILE A 15 -18.85 26.91 30.34
N PHE A 16 -18.53 28.16 29.99
CA PHE A 16 -17.77 28.48 28.79
C PHE A 16 -16.36 27.88 28.84
N LEU A 17 -15.63 28.06 29.94
CA LEU A 17 -14.27 27.51 30.12
C LEU A 17 -14.28 25.98 30.13
N SER A 18 -15.28 25.36 30.74
CA SER A 18 -15.44 23.90 30.73
C SER A 18 -15.71 23.38 29.32
N SER A 19 -16.57 24.06 28.55
CA SER A 19 -16.84 23.68 27.16
C SER A 19 -15.60 23.86 26.26
N PHE A 20 -14.88 24.97 26.40
CA PHE A 20 -13.65 25.24 25.65
C PHE A 20 -12.54 24.23 25.97
N THR A 21 -12.38 23.84 27.23
CA THR A 21 -11.38 22.83 27.62
C THR A 21 -11.71 21.46 27.02
N VAL A 22 -12.97 21.05 27.02
CA VAL A 22 -13.40 19.80 26.37
C VAL A 22 -13.19 19.86 24.85
N LEU A 23 -13.58 20.97 24.19
CA LEU A 23 -13.34 21.15 22.75
C LEU A 23 -11.84 21.07 22.43
N ASN A 24 -10.99 21.70 23.22
CA ASN A 24 -9.54 21.67 23.02
C ASN A 24 -8.96 20.26 23.24
N MET A 25 -9.51 19.46 24.15
CA MET A 25 -9.15 18.04 24.30
C MET A 25 -9.58 17.20 23.10
N LEU A 26 -10.79 17.43 22.57
CA LEU A 26 -11.30 16.73 21.38
C LEU A 26 -10.51 17.06 20.11
N ILE A 27 -10.15 18.33 19.91
CA ILE A 27 -9.32 18.75 18.76
C ILE A 27 -7.96 18.04 18.78
N GLY A 28 -7.36 17.86 19.97
CA GLY A 28 -6.13 17.09 20.13
C GLY A 28 -6.27 15.64 19.66
N ILE A 29 -7.36 14.96 20.07
CA ILE A 29 -7.65 13.59 19.65
C ILE A 29 -7.89 13.52 18.13
N LEU A 30 -8.69 14.42 17.57
CA LEU A 30 -8.99 14.44 16.14
C LEU A 30 -7.73 14.63 15.30
N CYS A 31 -6.85 15.56 15.69
CA CYS A 31 -5.58 15.77 14.99
C CYS A 31 -4.69 14.52 15.02
N GLY A 32 -4.67 13.80 16.15
CA GLY A 32 -3.94 12.55 16.27
C GLY A 32 -4.48 11.45 15.33
N VAL A 33 -5.81 11.28 15.29
CA VAL A 33 -6.44 10.30 14.39
C VAL A 33 -6.21 10.67 12.93
N VAL A 34 -6.41 11.94 12.55
CA VAL A 34 -6.18 12.40 11.16
C VAL A 34 -4.73 12.20 10.74
N SER A 35 -3.76 12.49 11.61
CA SER A 35 -2.34 12.25 11.31
C SER A 35 -2.05 10.76 11.12
N THR A 36 -2.60 9.91 11.99
CA THR A 36 -2.43 8.44 11.89
C THR A 36 -3.04 7.89 10.61
N VAL A 37 -4.25 8.34 10.25
CA VAL A 37 -4.92 7.94 9.00
C VAL A 37 -4.13 8.44 7.79
N ALA A 38 -3.65 9.68 7.81
CA ALA A 38 -2.86 10.25 6.71
C ALA A 38 -1.52 9.50 6.50
N GLU A 39 -0.85 9.09 7.58
CA GLU A 39 0.36 8.26 7.48
C GLU A 39 0.05 6.89 6.88
N ASN A 40 -1.00 6.23 7.36
CA ASN A 40 -1.42 4.93 6.83
C ASN A 40 -1.87 5.02 5.35
N GLU A 41 -2.63 6.05 4.99
CA GLU A 41 -3.02 6.30 3.59
C GLU A 41 -1.80 6.57 2.70
N LYS A 42 -0.81 7.31 3.19
CA LYS A 42 0.42 7.57 2.42
C LYS A 42 1.21 6.30 2.17
N GLU A 43 1.32 5.42 3.17
CA GLU A 43 1.98 4.13 3.02
C GLU A 43 1.23 3.24 2.02
N GLN A 44 -0.10 3.14 2.16
CA GLN A 44 -0.94 2.38 1.22
C GLN A 44 -0.86 2.94 -0.21
N ALA A 45 -0.86 4.27 -0.36
CA ALA A 45 -0.71 4.92 -1.65
C ALA A 45 0.66 4.65 -2.28
N ALA A 46 1.74 4.61 -1.49
CA ALA A 46 3.07 4.27 -1.98
C ALA A 46 3.13 2.82 -2.47
N VAL A 47 2.58 1.88 -1.72
CA VAL A 47 2.48 0.46 -2.12
C VAL A 47 1.64 0.32 -3.39
N GLN A 48 0.49 0.99 -3.45
CA GLN A 48 -0.38 0.93 -4.61
C GLN A 48 0.25 1.56 -5.85
N TYR A 49 0.98 2.67 -5.68
CA TYR A 49 1.72 3.30 -6.77
C TYR A 49 2.83 2.40 -7.31
N LEU A 50 3.64 1.81 -6.41
CA LEU A 50 4.65 0.82 -6.79
C LEU A 50 4.04 -0.34 -7.55
N LYS A 51 2.93 -0.89 -7.05
CA LYS A 51 2.21 -1.98 -7.70
C LYS A 51 1.71 -1.58 -9.09
N SER A 52 1.11 -0.40 -9.25
CA SER A 52 0.66 0.08 -10.56
C SER A 52 1.82 0.30 -11.53
N THR A 53 2.93 0.90 -11.08
CA THR A 53 4.09 1.13 -11.94
C THR A 53 4.75 -0.18 -12.35
N LEU A 54 4.83 -1.16 -11.44
CA LEU A 54 5.28 -2.50 -11.79
C LEU A 54 4.34 -3.12 -12.83
N LEU A 55 3.02 -3.11 -12.61
CA LEU A 55 2.06 -3.64 -13.58
C LEU A 55 2.17 -2.97 -14.96
N ASP A 56 2.33 -1.65 -15.04
CA ASP A 56 2.50 -0.94 -16.31
C ASP A 56 3.79 -1.35 -17.04
N ILE A 57 4.90 -1.48 -16.29
CA ILE A 57 6.20 -1.94 -16.83
C ILE A 57 6.07 -3.38 -17.34
N LEU A 58 5.31 -4.22 -16.63
CA LEU A 58 5.08 -5.61 -16.99
C LEU A 58 4.20 -5.72 -18.23
N GLU A 59 3.11 -4.96 -18.32
CA GLU A 59 2.23 -4.93 -19.50
C GLU A 59 2.97 -4.44 -20.76
N CYS A 60 3.97 -3.58 -20.61
CA CYS A 60 4.84 -3.17 -21.72
C CYS A 60 5.84 -4.25 -22.18
N HIS A 61 6.15 -5.22 -21.31
CA HIS A 61 7.15 -6.27 -21.56
C HIS A 61 6.53 -7.67 -21.75
N ASP A 62 5.24 -7.79 -21.53
CA ASP A 62 4.41 -8.95 -21.82
C ASP A 62 4.36 -9.18 -23.35
N GLN A 63 5.19 -10.12 -23.83
CA GLN A 63 5.30 -10.44 -25.26
C GLN A 63 4.27 -11.49 -25.71
N ASP A 64 3.73 -12.28 -24.78
CA ASP A 64 2.78 -13.35 -25.07
C ASP A 64 1.32 -12.97 -24.77
N GLY A 65 1.10 -11.83 -24.08
CA GLY A 65 -0.21 -11.28 -23.74
C GLY A 65 -0.92 -12.08 -22.65
N ASP A 66 -0.19 -12.92 -21.91
CA ASP A 66 -0.75 -13.84 -20.92
C ASP A 66 -1.00 -13.18 -19.54
N ARG A 67 -0.60 -11.91 -19.39
CA ARG A 67 -0.66 -11.11 -18.15
C ARG A 67 0.12 -11.72 -16.99
N ALA A 68 1.03 -12.64 -17.27
CA ALA A 68 1.97 -13.24 -16.33
C ALA A 68 3.40 -12.80 -16.69
N ILE A 69 4.34 -13.11 -15.80
CA ILE A 69 5.75 -12.90 -16.06
C ILE A 69 6.44 -14.23 -15.92
N HIS A 70 7.02 -14.72 -16.99
CA HIS A 70 7.85 -15.91 -16.93
C HIS A 70 9.28 -15.54 -16.52
N ARG A 71 10.02 -16.52 -15.97
CA ARG A 71 11.39 -16.29 -15.46
C ARG A 71 12.31 -15.64 -16.50
N HIS A 72 12.15 -16.00 -17.78
CA HIS A 72 12.92 -15.44 -18.87
C HIS A 72 12.60 -13.97 -19.15
N GLU A 73 11.32 -13.60 -19.09
CA GLU A 73 10.85 -12.22 -19.30
C GLU A 73 11.23 -11.32 -18.14
N PHE A 74 11.14 -11.84 -16.91
CA PHE A 74 11.65 -11.16 -15.73
C PHE A 74 13.17 -10.89 -15.83
N GLU A 75 13.95 -11.87 -16.31
CA GLU A 75 15.39 -11.69 -16.50
C GLU A 75 15.71 -10.66 -17.61
N LEU A 76 14.93 -10.65 -18.70
CA LEU A 76 15.01 -9.62 -19.75
C LEU A 76 14.65 -8.23 -19.23
N LEU A 77 13.64 -8.14 -18.35
CA LEU A 77 13.19 -6.92 -17.71
C LEU A 77 14.27 -6.31 -16.81
N MET A 78 14.92 -7.14 -15.98
CA MET A 78 16.02 -6.72 -15.10
C MET A 78 17.29 -6.33 -15.86
N ARG A 79 17.44 -6.76 -17.12
CA ARG A 79 18.53 -6.30 -18.01
C ARG A 79 18.28 -4.92 -18.59
N ASN A 80 17.05 -4.39 -18.54
CA ASN A 80 16.74 -3.05 -19.02
C ASN A 80 17.23 -2.00 -18.00
N PRO A 81 18.19 -1.12 -18.35
CA PRO A 81 18.69 -0.10 -17.44
C PRO A 81 17.60 0.90 -16.99
N GLU A 82 16.58 1.13 -17.81
CA GLU A 82 15.47 2.04 -17.47
C GLU A 82 14.58 1.48 -16.34
N VAL A 83 14.38 0.16 -16.33
CA VAL A 83 13.67 -0.54 -15.24
C VAL A 83 14.48 -0.46 -13.96
N ASN A 84 15.80 -0.71 -14.02
CA ASN A 84 16.67 -0.63 -12.84
C ASN A 84 16.71 0.76 -12.22
N ILE A 85 16.75 1.82 -13.04
CA ILE A 85 16.67 3.21 -12.57
C ILE A 85 15.33 3.47 -11.88
N THR A 86 14.24 2.98 -12.47
CA THR A 86 12.89 3.15 -11.94
C THR A 86 12.73 2.43 -10.60
N LEU A 87 13.11 1.16 -10.51
CA LEU A 87 13.10 0.36 -9.27
C LEU A 87 13.92 1.02 -8.17
N THR A 88 15.13 1.46 -8.48
CA THR A 88 16.00 2.15 -7.52
C THR A 88 15.39 3.46 -7.02
N ARG A 89 14.70 4.21 -7.90
CA ARG A 89 13.98 5.44 -7.52
C ARG A 89 12.83 5.17 -6.55
N PHE A 90 12.24 3.98 -6.60
CA PHE A 90 11.23 3.51 -5.67
C PHE A 90 11.79 2.87 -4.39
N GLY A 91 13.11 2.83 -4.24
CA GLY A 91 13.77 2.18 -3.10
C GLY A 91 13.74 0.65 -3.19
N VAL A 92 13.42 0.08 -4.36
CA VAL A 92 13.51 -1.36 -4.61
C VAL A 92 14.91 -1.66 -5.13
N ASP A 93 15.67 -2.44 -4.37
CA ASP A 93 16.99 -2.90 -4.78
C ASP A 93 16.86 -4.06 -5.79
N VAL A 94 17.52 -3.90 -6.93
CA VAL A 94 17.46 -4.87 -8.04
C VAL A 94 18.07 -6.21 -7.64
N LEU A 95 19.13 -6.22 -6.83
CA LEU A 95 19.80 -7.46 -6.38
C LEU A 95 18.91 -8.22 -5.39
N ASP A 96 18.23 -7.50 -4.51
CA ASP A 96 17.28 -8.08 -3.56
C ASP A 96 16.07 -8.66 -4.31
N LEU A 97 15.58 -7.96 -5.34
CA LEU A 97 14.49 -8.42 -6.18
C LEU A 97 14.86 -9.67 -7.01
N ILE A 98 16.08 -9.75 -7.55
CA ILE A 98 16.59 -10.95 -8.24
C ILE A 98 16.68 -12.14 -7.28
N SER A 99 17.16 -11.91 -6.05
CA SER A 99 17.25 -12.95 -5.02
C SER A 99 15.87 -13.44 -4.58
N LEU A 100 14.87 -12.55 -4.57
CA LEU A 100 13.48 -12.89 -4.31
C LEU A 100 12.84 -13.64 -5.49
N ALA A 101 13.22 -13.30 -6.73
CA ALA A 101 12.68 -13.92 -7.94
C ALA A 101 13.00 -15.42 -7.99
N ASP A 102 14.20 -15.84 -7.58
CA ASP A 102 14.53 -17.27 -7.52
C ASP A 102 13.56 -18.04 -6.62
N ARG A 103 13.15 -17.47 -5.47
CA ARG A 103 12.13 -18.06 -4.59
C ARG A 103 10.72 -17.96 -5.15
N LEU A 104 10.39 -16.84 -5.81
CA LEU A 104 9.09 -16.61 -6.42
C LEU A 104 8.79 -17.62 -7.54
N PHE A 105 9.83 -18.02 -8.29
CA PHE A 105 9.72 -18.98 -9.38
C PHE A 105 10.09 -20.43 -9.00
N GLU A 106 10.64 -20.68 -7.80
CA GLU A 106 10.96 -22.03 -7.30
C GLU A 106 9.71 -22.90 -7.07
N ASP A 107 8.60 -22.28 -6.63
CA ASP A 107 7.38 -22.98 -6.22
C ASP A 107 6.61 -23.62 -7.40
N LYS A 108 7.01 -23.32 -8.65
CA LYS A 108 6.42 -23.89 -9.87
C LYS A 108 6.98 -25.28 -10.22
N THR A 109 8.04 -25.75 -9.54
CA THR A 109 8.68 -27.05 -9.82
C THR A 109 8.24 -28.19 -8.89
N ARG A 110 7.38 -27.92 -7.90
CA ARG A 110 6.66 -28.98 -7.18
C ARG A 110 5.48 -29.45 -8.03
N GLY A 111 5.80 -30.17 -9.10
CA GLY A 111 4.84 -30.92 -9.89
C GLY A 111 4.03 -31.80 -8.95
N THR A 112 2.76 -31.46 -8.74
CA THR A 112 1.77 -32.47 -8.40
C THR A 112 1.76 -33.47 -9.56
N PRO A 113 1.85 -34.79 -9.33
CA PRO A 113 1.91 -35.81 -10.39
C PRO A 113 0.69 -35.93 -11.33
N TRP A 114 -0.13 -34.87 -11.46
CA TRP A 114 -1.40 -34.85 -12.19
C TRP A 114 -1.39 -33.89 -13.39
N ASP A 115 -0.22 -33.55 -13.93
CA ASP A 115 -0.10 -33.00 -15.29
C ASP A 115 -0.24 -34.16 -16.29
N GLU A 116 -1.46 -34.45 -16.77
CA GLU A 116 -1.60 -34.96 -18.15
C GLU A 116 -3.00 -34.87 -18.80
N MET A 117 -4.02 -34.31 -18.13
CA MET A 117 -5.33 -34.10 -18.77
C MET A 117 -6.02 -32.86 -18.20
N ASP A 118 -5.72 -31.69 -18.76
CA ASP A 118 -6.69 -30.68 -19.20
C ASP A 118 -5.97 -29.36 -19.47
N GLY A 119 -6.49 -28.63 -20.47
CA GLY A 119 -5.77 -27.64 -21.26
C GLY A 119 -5.27 -26.39 -20.55
N ASP A 120 -4.44 -25.69 -21.31
CA ASP A 120 -3.81 -24.39 -21.06
C ASP A 120 -4.63 -23.43 -20.17
N GLU A 121 -4.37 -23.45 -18.87
CA GLU A 121 -4.74 -22.38 -17.94
C GLU A 121 -3.45 -21.69 -17.46
N PRO A 122 -3.22 -20.40 -17.77
CA PRO A 122 -2.03 -19.69 -17.31
C PRO A 122 -2.04 -19.51 -15.79
N ILE A 123 -1.01 -20.05 -15.16
CA ILE A 123 -0.77 -20.03 -13.72
C ILE A 123 -0.17 -18.68 -13.32
N MET A 124 -0.96 -17.61 -13.32
CA MET A 124 -0.73 -16.42 -12.48
C MET A 124 -1.99 -15.55 -12.38
N SER A 125 -2.98 -16.06 -11.65
CA SER A 125 -3.94 -15.18 -11.00
C SER A 125 -3.21 -14.46 -9.84
N LEU A 126 -2.59 -13.32 -10.11
CA LEU A 126 -2.30 -12.34 -9.07
C LEU A 126 -3.64 -11.76 -8.58
N LYS A 127 -4.39 -12.57 -7.82
CA LYS A 127 -5.55 -12.13 -7.06
C LYS A 127 -5.02 -11.28 -5.92
N VAL A 128 -4.83 -10.00 -6.21
CA VAL A 128 -4.85 -9.00 -5.15
C VAL A 128 -6.29 -8.88 -4.73
N THR A 129 -6.67 -9.74 -3.80
CA THR A 129 -7.98 -9.77 -3.17
C THR A 129 -8.19 -8.44 -2.45
N LEU A 130 -9.28 -7.76 -2.82
CA LEU A 130 -9.86 -6.59 -2.17
C LEU A 130 -10.21 -6.88 -0.70
#